data_AF-A0A932RMT3-F1
#
_entry.id   AF-A0A932RMT3-F1
#
_cell.length_a   1.000
_cell.length_b   1.000
_cell.length_c   1.000
_cell.angle_alpha   90.00
_cell.angle_beta   90.00
_cell.angle_gamma   90.00
#
_symmetry.space_group_name_H-M   'P 1'
#
loop_
_entity.id
_entity.type
_entity.pdbx_description
1 polymer ?
#
loop_
_entity_poly.entity_id
_entity_poly.type
_entity_poly.pdbx_seq_one_letter_code
_entity_poly.pdbx_strand_id
1 'polypeptide(L)'
;MHHRVNITLPEKTIRLMDRIVRKGDRSRFISEAIHRLVAEEGRAKLRLRLKEGAKKRAQRDLELAEEWFDLEEEASPRGRA
;
A
#
# COMPACT_ATOMS: atom_id res chain seq x y z
N MET A 1 2.43 24.74 -2.01
CA MET A 1 2.91 25.38 -3.27
C MET A 1 2.32 24.64 -4.46
N HIS A 2 1.93 25.36 -5.53
CA HIS A 2 1.38 24.76 -6.74
C HIS A 2 2.24 25.13 -7.94
N HIS A 3 2.50 24.17 -8.83
CA HIS A 3 3.21 24.38 -10.09
C HIS A 3 2.24 24.18 -11.26
N ARG A 4 2.25 25.10 -12.22
CA ARG A 4 1.46 24.94 -13.45
C ARG A 4 2.24 24.09 -14.44
N VAL A 5 1.65 22.99 -14.88
CA VAL A 5 2.23 22.06 -15.85
C VAL A 5 1.29 21.98 -17.05
N ASN A 6 1.83 22.09 -18.25
CA ASN A 6 1.08 21.85 -19.49
C ASN A 6 1.23 20.37 -19.86
N ILE A 7 0.12 19.66 -19.95
CA ILE A 7 0.09 18.24 -20.31
C ILE A 7 -0.89 18.00 -21.46
N THR A 8 -0.53 17.10 -22.36
CA THR A 8 -1.43 16.62 -23.41
C THR A 8 -2.08 15.34 -22.94
N LEU A 9 -3.41 15.33 -22.92
CA LEU A 9 -4.19 14.14 -22.58
C LEU A 9 -5.02 13.69 -23.80
N PRO A 10 -5.20 12.39 -24.00
CA PRO A 10 -6.09 11.89 -25.03
C PRO A 10 -7.50 12.46 -24.87
N GLU A 11 -8.16 12.78 -25.98
CA GLU A 11 -9.50 13.37 -25.96
C GLU A 11 -10.50 12.51 -25.17
N LYS A 12 -10.42 11.18 -25.32
CA LYS A 12 -11.23 10.23 -24.55
C LYS A 12 -11.11 10.42 -23.03
N THR A 13 -9.92 10.75 -22.54
CA THR A 13 -9.63 10.95 -21.12
C THR A 13 -10.21 12.28 -20.65
N ILE A 14 -10.12 13.34 -21.48
CA ILE A 14 -10.74 14.64 -21.18
C ILE A 14 -12.27 14.49 -21.12
N ARG A 15 -12.88 13.80 -22.09
CA ARG A 15 -14.33 13.52 -22.11
C ARG A 15 -14.78 12.66 -20.93
N LEU A 16 -13.94 11.76 -20.43
CA LEU A 16 -14.24 10.98 -19.22
C LEU A 16 -14.21 11.87 -17.98
N MET A 17 -13.16 12.70 -17.86
CA MET A 17 -13.00 13.63 -16.75
C MET A 17 -14.15 14.65 -16.72
N ASP A 18 -14.54 15.21 -17.86
CA ASP A 18 -15.60 16.21 -17.95
C ASP A 18 -17.00 15.68 -17.59
N ARG A 19 -17.22 14.36 -17.64
CA ARG A 19 -18.47 13.73 -17.18
C ARG A 19 -18.61 13.74 -15.66
N ILE A 20 -17.49 13.77 -14.93
CA ILE A 20 -17.46 13.58 -13.48
C ILE A 20 -17.12 14.89 -12.76
N VAL A 21 -16.31 15.75 -13.41
CA VAL A 21 -15.69 16.90 -12.78
C VAL A 21 -16.39 18.18 -13.22
N ARG A 22 -16.75 19.02 -12.24
CA ARG A 22 -17.31 20.36 -12.50
C ARG A 22 -16.23 21.27 -13.09
N LYS A 23 -16.67 22.26 -13.87
CA LYS A 23 -15.76 23.23 -14.51
C LYS A 23 -14.92 23.94 -13.43
N GLY A 24 -13.59 23.77 -13.48
CA GLY A 24 -12.64 24.32 -12.49
C GLY A 24 -11.94 23.27 -11.62
N ASP A 25 -12.52 22.09 -11.45
CA ASP A 25 -11.98 21.05 -10.55
C ASP A 25 -11.03 20.05 -11.24
N ARG A 26 -10.72 20.26 -12.53
CA ARG A 26 -9.87 19.33 -13.33
C ARG A 26 -8.50 19.11 -12.70
N SER A 27 -7.81 20.18 -12.29
CA SER A 27 -6.48 20.08 -11.67
C SER A 27 -6.52 19.34 -10.33
N ARG A 28 -7.58 19.56 -9.54
CA ARG A 28 -7.79 18.84 -8.28
C ARG A 28 -8.03 17.36 -8.53
N PHE A 29 -8.90 17.03 -9.48
CA PHE A 29 -9.19 15.66 -9.86
C PHE A 29 -7.93 14.91 -10.34
N ILE A 30 -7.12 15.55 -11.20
CA ILE A 30 -5.85 14.97 -11.67
C ILE A 30 -4.90 14.73 -10.49
N SER A 31 -4.78 15.69 -9.57
CA SER A 31 -3.95 15.55 -8.37
C SER A 31 -4.39 14.36 -7.51
N GLU A 32 -5.69 14.26 -7.21
CA GLU A 32 -6.25 13.16 -6.41
C GLU A 32 -6.05 11.79 -7.11
N ALA A 33 -6.22 11.73 -8.43
CA ALA A 33 -5.99 10.52 -9.21
C ALA A 33 -4.52 10.06 -9.14
N ILE A 34 -3.57 10.99 -9.28
CA ILE A 34 -2.13 10.68 -9.16
C ILE A 34 -1.81 10.17 -7.76
N HIS A 35 -2.30 10.84 -6.71
CA HIS A 35 -2.07 10.40 -5.33
C HIS A 35 -2.61 8.99 -5.07
N ARG A 36 -3.81 8.68 -5.56
CA ARG A 36 -4.39 7.33 -5.44
C ARG A 36 -3.56 6.29 -6.18
N LEU A 37 -3.18 6.57 -7.41
CA LEU A 37 -2.37 5.66 -8.23
C LEU A 37 -1.02 5.36 -7.54
N VAL A 38 -0.31 6.39 -7.08
CA VAL A 38 0.98 6.22 -6.39
C VAL A 38 0.80 5.44 -5.07
N ALA A 39 -0.26 5.72 -4.32
CA ALA A 39 -0.54 4.98 -3.08
C ALA A 39 -0.86 3.50 -3.34
N GLU A 40 -1.61 3.19 -4.40
CA GLU A 40 -1.91 1.82 -4.82
C GLU A 40 -0.66 1.06 -5.26
N GLU A 41 0.15 1.66 -6.14
CA GLU A 41 1.42 1.07 -6.56
C GLU A 41 2.38 0.88 -5.37
N GLY A 42 2.43 1.86 -4.48
CA GLY A 42 3.24 1.81 -3.26
C GLY A 42 2.85 0.62 -2.38
N ARG A 43 1.56 0.43 -2.13
CA ARG A 43 1.04 -0.73 -1.36
C ARG A 43 1.37 -2.06 -2.05
N ALA A 44 1.21 -2.15 -3.37
CA ALA A 44 1.53 -3.36 -4.11
C ALA A 44 3.02 -3.73 -4.02
N LYS A 45 3.91 -2.75 -4.22
CA LYS A 45 5.36 -2.91 -4.10
C LYS A 45 5.77 -3.25 -2.66
N LEU A 46 5.17 -2.60 -1.67
CA LEU A 46 5.42 -2.90 -0.26
C LEU A 46 5.04 -4.34 0.09
N ARG A 47 3.86 -4.80 -0.35
CA ARG A 47 3.40 -6.18 -0.12
C ARG A 47 4.37 -7.21 -0.73
N LEU A 48 4.90 -6.93 -1.92
CA LEU A 48 5.90 -7.79 -2.55
C LEU A 48 7.17 -7.86 -1.70
N ARG A 49 7.71 -6.70 -1.29
CA ARG A 49 8.92 -6.62 -0.46
C ARG A 49 8.74 -7.29 0.91
N LEU A 50 7.58 -7.16 1.53
CA LEU A 50 7.25 -7.84 2.78
C LEU A 50 7.23 -9.36 2.59
N LYS A 51 6.59 -9.86 1.52
CA LYS A 51 6.56 -11.29 1.18
C LYS A 51 7.96 -11.85 0.93
N GLU A 52 8.79 -11.14 0.17
CA GLU A 52 10.18 -11.53 -0.07
C GLU A 52 11.01 -11.51 1.21
N GLY A 53 10.84 -10.48 2.04
CA GLY A 53 11.50 -10.37 3.33
C GLY A 53 11.15 -11.52 4.26
N ALA A 54 9.86 -11.86 4.37
CA ALA A 54 9.39 -13.00 5.17
C ALA A 54 9.98 -14.32 4.67
N LYS A 55 9.96 -14.57 3.35
CA LYS A 55 10.59 -15.75 2.76
C LYS A 55 12.09 -15.83 3.04
N LYS A 56 12.81 -14.71 2.92
CA LYS A 56 14.26 -14.66 3.19
C LYS A 56 14.62 -14.91 4.65
N ARG A 57 13.71 -14.58 5.57
CA ARG A 57 13.93 -14.72 7.02
C ARG A 57 13.27 -15.96 7.61
N ALA A 58 12.46 -16.68 6.83
CA ALA A 58 11.65 -17.81 7.30
C ALA A 58 12.42 -18.82 8.15
N GLN A 59 13.63 -19.20 7.76
CA GLN A 59 14.44 -20.15 8.51
C GLN A 59 14.84 -19.60 9.89
N ARG A 60 15.37 -18.37 9.93
CA ARG A 60 15.75 -17.72 11.19
C ARG A 60 14.54 -17.49 12.10
N ASP A 61 13.44 -17.04 11.50
CA ASP A 61 12.21 -16.76 12.23
C ASP A 61 11.62 -18.06 12.82
N LEU A 62 11.80 -19.20 12.14
CA LEU A 62 11.44 -20.53 12.65
C LEU A 62 12.36 -20.98 13.80
N GLU A 63 13.67 -20.91 13.60
CA GLU A 63 14.66 -21.26 14.64
C GLU A 63 14.43 -20.46 15.93
N LEU A 64 14.20 -19.15 15.79
CA LEU A 64 13.90 -18.29 16.93
C LEU A 64 12.57 -18.67 17.61
N ALA A 65 11.53 -19.03 16.84
CA ALA A 65 10.27 -19.45 17.41
C ALA A 65 10.40 -20.78 18.18
N GLU A 66 11.19 -21.71 17.68
CA GLU A 66 11.48 -23.00 18.34
C GLU A 66 12.27 -22.78 19.64
N GLU A 67 13.28 -21.91 19.64
CA GLU A 67 14.09 -21.59 20.83
C GLU A 67 13.26 -20.96 21.97
N TRP A 68 12.22 -20.20 21.64
CA TRP A 68 11.43 -19.45 22.62
C TRP A 68 10.10 -20.14 23.00
N PHE A 69 9.78 -21.26 22.35
CA PHE A 69 8.49 -21.94 22.50
C PHE A 69 8.19 -22.37 23.94
N ASP A 70 9.17 -22.96 24.63
CA ASP A 70 9.01 -23.47 25.99
C ASP A 70 8.73 -22.35 27.01
N LEU A 71 9.35 -21.17 26.81
CA LEU A 71 9.17 -19.99 27.65
C LEU A 71 7.78 -19.35 27.43
N GLU A 72 7.27 -19.40 26.20
CA GLU A 72 5.92 -18.91 25.88
C GLU A 72 4.83 -19.84 26.44
N GLU A 73 5.05 -21.16 26.44
CA GLU A 73 4.13 -22.14 27.04
C GLU A 73 4.03 -21.93 28.55
N GLU A 74 5.15 -21.74 29.25
CA GLU A 74 5.19 -21.50 30.69
C GLU A 74 4.55 -20.16 31.09
N ALA A 75 4.64 -19.14 30.23
CA ALA A 75 4.04 -17.83 30.45
C ALA A 75 2.55 -17.74 30.05
N SER A 76 1.99 -18.76 29.39
CA SER A 76 0.59 -18.76 28.94
C SER A 76 -0.34 -19.36 30.01
N PRO A 77 -1.32 -18.61 30.54
CA PRO A 77 -2.27 -19.14 31.52
C PRO A 77 -3.32 -20.00 30.81
N ARG A 78 -2.96 -21.21 30.35
CA ARG A 78 -3.97 -22.24 30.04
C ARG A 78 -4.36 -22.95 31.33
N GLY A 79 -5.24 -22.29 32.09
CA GLY A 79 -5.74 -22.81 33.35
C GLY A 79 -7.01 -22.17 33.88
N ARG A 80 -7.88 -21.58 33.03
CA ARG A 80 -9.31 -21.42 33.34
C ARG A 80 -10.13 -21.62 32.07
N ALA A 81 -10.50 -22.87 31.85
CA ALA A 81 -11.74 -23.22 31.18
C ALA A 81 -12.94 -22.74 32.01
#